data_AF-A0A6B9Z556-F1
#
_entry.id   AF-A0A6B9Z556-F1
#
_cell.length_a   1.000
_cell.length_b   1.000
_cell.length_c   1.000
_cell.angle_alpha   90.00
_cell.angle_beta   90.00
_cell.angle_gamma   90.00
#
_symmetry.space_group_name_H-M   'P 1'
#
loop_
_entity.id
_entity.type
_entity.pdbx_description
1 polymer ?
#
loop_
_entity_poly.entity_id
_entity_poly.type
_entity_poly.pdbx_seq_one_letter_code
_entity_poly.pdbx_strand_id
1 'polypeptide(L)'
;MISAEQLLEQPVAGAGFSNNFTLLCGKMGFEKIGDIAALTPEQLLHRDGFTFHWLSELITFLEENQALHLLQARPPKENTAG
;
A
#
# COMPACT_ATOMS: atom_id res chain seq x y z
N MET A 1 9.29 2.08 -17.84
CA MET A 1 8.07 1.83 -17.05
C MET A 1 8.23 0.47 -16.42
N ILE A 2 8.11 0.38 -15.10
CA ILE A 2 8.05 -0.89 -14.38
C ILE A 2 6.62 -1.44 -14.48
N SER A 3 6.44 -2.76 -14.56
CA SER A 3 5.10 -3.35 -14.53
C SER A 3 4.48 -3.25 -13.14
N ALA A 4 3.16 -3.40 -13.04
CA ALA A 4 2.46 -3.45 -11.76
C ALA A 4 3.01 -4.54 -10.83
N GLU A 5 3.37 -5.70 -11.38
CA GLU A 5 3.97 -6.80 -10.61
C GLU A 5 5.36 -6.43 -10.07
N GLN A 6 6.17 -5.74 -10.88
CA GLN A 6 7.47 -5.24 -10.45
C GLN A 6 7.35 -4.15 -9.38
N LEU A 7 6.33 -3.29 -9.48
CA LEU A 7 6.03 -2.28 -8.47
C LEU A 7 5.63 -2.93 -7.13
N LEU A 8 4.79 -3.96 -7.16
CA LEU A 8 4.35 -4.67 -5.94
C LEU A 8 5.52 -5.36 -5.22
N GLU A 9 6.50 -5.86 -5.97
CA GLU A 9 7.70 -6.47 -5.41
C GLU A 9 8.73 -5.44 -4.90
N GLN A 10 8.54 -4.15 -5.19
CA GLN A 10 9.47 -3.10 -4.80
C GLN A 10 9.47 -2.94 -3.26
N PRO A 11 10.66 -2.87 -2.62
CA PRO A 11 10.75 -2.56 -1.21
C PRO A 11 10.20 -1.17 -0.90
N VAL A 12 9.50 -1.02 0.22
CA VAL A 12 9.06 0.29 0.71
C VAL A 12 10.29 1.18 0.99
N ALA A 13 11.35 0.59 1.53
CA ALA A 13 12.66 1.21 1.70
C ALA A 13 13.34 1.36 0.33
N GLY A 14 13.09 2.48 -0.34
CA GLY A 14 13.64 2.79 -1.67
C GLY A 14 12.58 3.10 -2.73
N ALA A 15 11.31 3.06 -2.39
CA ALA A 15 10.22 3.47 -3.27
C ALA A 15 10.03 5.00 -3.38
N GLY A 16 10.79 5.79 -2.61
CA GLY A 16 10.69 7.26 -2.67
C GLY A 16 9.69 7.88 -1.70
N PHE A 17 9.14 7.09 -0.78
CA PHE A 17 8.36 7.59 0.35
C PHE A 17 9.20 8.42 1.33
N SER A 18 8.50 9.19 2.15
CA SER A 18 9.02 9.88 3.31
C SER A 18 9.61 8.90 4.32
N ASN A 19 10.68 9.33 5.00
CA ASN A 19 11.33 8.52 6.03
C ASN A 19 10.37 8.07 7.14
N ASN A 20 9.38 8.92 7.46
CA ASN A 20 8.37 8.61 8.46
C ASN A 20 7.43 7.49 7.99
N PHE A 21 7.00 7.54 6.73
CA PHE A 21 6.18 6.49 6.14
C PHE A 21 6.94 5.17 6.05
N THR A 22 8.20 5.18 5.59
CA THR A 22 9.05 3.98 5.54
C THR A 22 9.25 3.37 6.93
N LEU A 23 9.51 4.21 7.95
CA LEU A 23 9.68 3.75 9.33
C LEU A 23 8.37 3.14 9.89
N LEU A 24 7.22 3.76 9.60
CA LEU A 24 5.92 3.24 9.99
C LEU A 24 5.66 1.87 9.34
N CYS A 25 5.89 1.76 8.03
CA CYS A 25 5.74 0.51 7.29
C CYS A 25 6.61 -0.59 7.89
N GLY A 26 7.88 -0.29 8.21
CA GLY A 26 8.77 -1.22 8.90
C GLY A 26 8.25 -1.67 10.26
N LYS A 27 7.68 -0.76 11.06
CA LYS A 27 7.05 -1.11 12.36
C LYS A 27 5.80 -1.98 12.19
N MET A 28 5.09 -1.84 11.08
CA MET A 28 3.90 -2.63 10.76
C MET A 28 4.22 -3.96 10.05
N GLY A 29 5.50 -4.21 9.74
CA GLY A 29 5.94 -5.41 9.02
C GLY A 29 5.66 -5.36 7.52
N PHE A 30 5.43 -4.18 6.95
CA PHE A 30 5.30 -3.99 5.50
C PHE A 30 6.69 -3.78 4.90
N GLU A 31 7.15 -4.76 4.13
CA GLU A 31 8.48 -4.75 3.52
C GLU A 31 8.42 -4.28 2.06
N LYS A 32 7.32 -4.59 1.37
CA LYS A 32 7.11 -4.30 -0.06
C LYS A 32 5.83 -3.50 -0.29
N ILE A 33 5.74 -2.80 -1.43
CA ILE A 33 4.52 -2.08 -1.84
C ILE A 33 3.31 -3.02 -1.85
N GLY A 34 3.51 -4.27 -2.29
CA GLY A 34 2.45 -5.27 -2.35
C GLY A 34 1.83 -5.61 -1.00
N ASP A 35 2.57 -5.50 0.10
CA ASP A 35 2.04 -5.76 1.45
C ASP A 35 1.00 -4.71 1.85
N ILE A 36 1.26 -3.45 1.46
CA ILE A 36 0.39 -2.30 1.74
C ILE A 36 -0.78 -2.28 0.76
N ALA A 37 -0.51 -2.46 -0.54
CA ALA A 37 -1.50 -2.48 -1.61
C ALA A 37 -2.43 -3.71 -1.54
N ALA A 38 -2.08 -4.72 -0.75
CA ALA A 38 -2.95 -5.85 -0.45
C ALA A 38 -4.15 -5.47 0.44
N LEU A 39 -4.08 -4.33 1.13
CA LEU A 39 -5.09 -3.82 2.04
C LEU A 39 -5.91 -2.72 1.38
N THR A 40 -7.20 -2.63 1.73
CA THR A 40 -8.05 -1.52 1.29
C THR A 40 -7.69 -0.24 2.05
N PRO A 41 -8.03 0.95 1.51
CA PRO A 41 -7.87 2.22 2.24
C PRO A 41 -8.49 2.20 3.64
N GLU A 42 -9.68 1.60 3.76
CA GLU A 42 -10.37 1.42 5.04
C GLU A 42 -9.58 0.51 6.00
N GLN A 43 -9.05 -0.62 5.52
CA GLN A 43 -8.25 -1.52 6.34
C GLN A 43 -6.95 -0.86 6.81
N LEU A 44 -6.34 -0.02 5.97
CA LEU A 44 -5.16 0.75 6.34
C LEU A 44 -5.49 1.78 7.42
N LEU A 45 -6.56 2.56 7.26
CA LEU A 45 -6.98 3.56 8.24
C LEU A 45 -7.41 2.98 9.60
N HIS A 46 -7.82 1.71 9.64
CA HIS A 46 -8.09 0.98 10.89
C HIS A 46 -6.84 0.41 11.57
N ARG A 47 -5.64 0.49 10.96
CA ARG A 47 -4.39 0.09 11.62
C ARG A 47 -3.94 1.19 12.57
N ASP A 48 -3.63 0.82 13.80
CA ASP A 48 -3.13 1.76 14.81
C ASP A 48 -1.92 2.55 14.31
N GLY A 49 -2.04 3.88 14.31
CA GLY A 49 -0.99 4.80 13.88
C GLY A 49 -0.90 5.02 12.37
N PHE A 50 -1.72 4.36 11.55
CA PHE A 50 -1.86 4.71 10.14
C PHE A 50 -2.83 5.90 9.99
N THR A 51 -2.45 6.88 9.18
CA THR A 51 -3.19 8.15 9.09
C THR A 51 -3.61 8.44 7.66
N PHE A 52 -4.57 9.34 7.49
CA PHE A 52 -4.93 9.84 6.16
C PHE A 52 -3.75 10.46 5.41
N HIS A 53 -2.81 11.08 6.12
CA HIS A 53 -1.59 11.62 5.51
C HIS A 53 -0.76 10.51 4.82
N TRP A 54 -0.60 9.36 5.48
CA TRP A 54 0.07 8.18 4.93
C TRP A 54 -0.70 7.52 3.81
N LEU A 55 -2.04 7.49 3.91
CA LEU A 55 -2.88 7.02 2.82
C LEU A 55 -2.73 7.92 1.57
N SER A 56 -2.71 9.24 1.75
CA SER A 56 -2.47 10.17 0.65
C SER A 56 -1.10 9.97 0.01
N GLU A 57 -0.05 9.75 0.82
CA GLU A 57 1.30 9.49 0.30
C GLU A 57 1.35 8.22 -0.56
N LEU A 58 0.70 7.15 -0.11
CA LEU A 58 0.57 5.92 -0.88
C LEU A 58 -0.21 6.13 -2.19
N ILE A 59 -1.34 6.86 -2.13
CA ILE A 59 -2.16 7.17 -3.30
C ILE A 59 -1.34 7.95 -4.32
N THR A 60 -0.65 9.01 -3.91
CA THR A 60 0.21 9.81 -4.81
C THR A 60 1.28 8.96 -5.47
N PHE A 61 1.98 8.11 -4.71
CA PHE A 61 2.98 7.20 -5.26
C PHE A 61 2.38 6.25 -6.30
N LEU A 62 1.21 5.66 -6.02
CA LEU A 62 0.53 4.76 -6.96
C LEU A 62 0.00 5.49 -8.19
N GLU A 63 -0.48 6.73 -8.06
CA GLU A 63 -0.90 7.57 -9.17
C GLU A 63 0.26 7.90 -10.11
N GLU A 64 1.41 8.31 -9.57
CA GLU A 64 2.63 8.59 -10.34
C GLU A 64 3.12 7.37 -11.13
N ASN A 65 2.86 6.17 -10.60
CA ASN A 65 3.20 4.89 -11.25
C ASN A 65 2.03 4.29 -12.07
N GLN A 66 0.92 5.02 -12.27
CA GLN A 66 -0.29 4.56 -12.98
C GLN A 66 -0.88 3.24 -12.42
N ALA A 67 -0.68 3.02 -11.12
CA ALA A 67 -0.96 1.80 -10.40
C ALA A 67 -2.07 1.95 -9.35
N LEU A 68 -2.79 3.09 -9.33
CA LEU A 68 -3.88 3.34 -8.37
C LEU A 68 -4.96 2.24 -8.38
N HIS A 69 -5.18 1.61 -9.55
CA HIS A 69 -6.08 0.48 -9.69
C HIS A 69 -5.74 -0.70 -8.76
N LEU A 70 -4.47 -0.87 -8.36
CA LEU A 70 -4.04 -1.93 -7.45
C LEU A 70 -4.63 -1.78 -6.04
N LEU A 71 -4.90 -0.55 -5.60
CA LEU A 71 -5.53 -0.25 -4.32
C LEU A 71 -7.05 -0.54 -4.34
N GLN A 72 -7.65 -0.56 -5.54
CA GLN A 72 -9.10 -0.75 -5.77
C GLN A 72 -9.45 -2.17 -6.24
N ALA A 73 -8.49 -2.92 -6.77
CA ALA A 73 -8.74 -4.15 -7.53
C ALA A 73 -9.04 -5.40 -6.69
N ARG A 74 -8.93 -5.34 -5.36
CA ARG A 74 -9.33 -6.50 -4.55
C ARG A 74 -10.79 -6.35 -4.16
N PRO A 75 -11.71 -7.19 -4.68
CA PRO A 75 -13.02 -7.31 -4.06
C PRO A 75 -12.79 -7.64 -2.59
N PRO A 76 -13.60 -7.12 -1.65
CA PRO A 76 -13.59 -7.62 -0.28
C PRO A 76 -13.70 -9.13 -0.40
N LYS A 77 -12.82 -9.89 0.28
CA LYS A 77 -12.92 -11.34 0.34
C LYS A 77 -14.39 -11.67 0.62
N GLU A 78 -15.10 -12.13 -0.40
CA GLU A 78 -16.44 -12.64 -0.24
C GLU A 78 -16.29 -13.79 0.75
N ASN A 79 -16.92 -13.62 1.91
CA ASN A 79 -16.97 -14.64 2.95
C ASN A 79 -17.74 -15.81 2.34
N THR A 80 -17.04 -16.73 1.67
CA THR A 80 -17.58 -18.03 1.26
C THR A 80 -17.66 -18.87 2.53
N ALA A 81 -18.63 -18.54 3.38
CA ALA A 81 -19.17 -19.47 4.34
C ALA A 81 -20.05 -20.44 3.54
N GLY A 82 -19.51 -21.64 3.30
CA GLY A 82 -20.28 -22.79 2.83
C GLY A 82 -21.17 -23.37 3.92
#